data_AF-A0A1B6ESP3-F1
#
_entry.id   AF-A0A1B6ESP3-F1
#
_cell.length_a   1.000
_cell.length_b   1.000
_cell.length_c   1.000
_cell.angle_alpha   90.00
_cell.angle_beta   90.00
_cell.angle_gamma   90.00
#
_symmetry.space_group_name_H-M   'P 1'
#
loop_
_entity.id
_entity.type
_entity.pdbx_description
1 polymer ?
#
loop_
_entity_poly.entity_id
_entity_poly.type
_entity_poly.pdbx_seq_one_letter_code
_entity_poly.pdbx_strand_id
1 'polypeptide(L)'
;AVAAFIEEKLGSKYTEGRSVDFAKSYQEASPSTPIFFILSPGVDPLKDVETLGKKLGFTSDNGNFHNVSLGQGQEVVAEEAMDVSASQGHWVVLQNIHL
;
A
#
# COMPACT_ATOMS: atom_id res chain seq x y z
N ALA A 1 22.85 19.42 14.77
CA ALA A 1 24.02 18.58 15.09
C ALA A 1 23.88 17.18 14.51
N VAL A 2 22.87 16.39 14.92
CA VAL A 2 22.71 14.99 14.45
C VAL A 2 22.50 14.87 12.94
N ALA A 3 21.55 15.63 12.36
CA ALA A 3 21.31 15.58 10.91
C ALA A 3 22.56 15.95 10.08
N ALA A 4 23.24 17.04 10.43
CA ALA A 4 24.47 17.46 9.75
C ALA A 4 25.57 16.39 9.79
N PHE A 5 25.74 15.70 10.93
CA PHE A 5 26.69 14.59 11.04
C PHE A 5 26.32 13.41 10.14
N ILE A 6 25.04 13.02 10.10
CA ILE A 6 24.53 11.95 9.24
C ILE A 6 24.74 12.30 7.77
N GLU A 7 24.41 13.53 7.39
CA GLU A 7 24.59 14.02 6.02
C GLU A 7 26.07 14.03 5.61
N GLU A 8 26.98 14.50 6.48
CA GLU A 8 28.42 14.47 6.22
C GLU A 8 28.95 13.04 6.03
N LYS A 9 28.47 12.07 6.83
CA LYS A 9 28.99 10.69 6.82
C LYS A 9 28.33 9.78 5.81
N LEU A 10 27.03 9.93 5.57
CA LEU A 10 26.23 9.00 4.77
C LEU A 10 25.61 9.67 3.52
N GLY A 11 25.56 11.00 3.48
CA GLY A 11 24.97 11.79 2.40
C GLY A 11 23.56 12.27 2.71
N SER A 12 23.10 13.28 1.97
CA SER A 12 21.83 13.98 2.22
C SER A 12 20.59 13.09 2.08
N LYS A 13 20.67 12.01 1.29
CA LYS A 13 19.58 11.03 1.13
C LYS A 13 19.13 10.34 2.44
N TYR A 14 19.94 10.41 3.50
CA TYR A 14 19.63 9.85 4.82
C TYR A 14 19.04 10.89 5.79
N THR A 15 18.98 12.15 5.40
CA THR A 15 18.39 13.25 6.18
C THR A 15 17.20 13.90 5.48
N GLU A 16 17.13 13.81 4.15
CA GLU A 16 15.98 14.24 3.35
C GLU A 16 14.77 13.33 3.58
N GLY A 17 13.62 13.93 3.89
CA GLY A 17 12.35 13.22 3.93
C GLY A 17 11.92 12.85 2.52
N ARG A 18 12.01 11.56 2.16
CA ARG A 18 11.60 11.07 0.84
C ARG A 18 10.25 10.37 0.95
N SER A 19 9.24 10.85 0.22
CA SER A 19 8.09 10.02 -0.09
C SER A 19 8.53 8.92 -1.06
N VAL A 20 8.29 7.67 -0.69
CA VAL A 20 8.56 6.54 -1.57
C VAL A 20 7.37 6.39 -2.51
N ASP A 21 7.65 6.36 -3.82
CA ASP A 21 6.65 6.10 -4.85
C ASP A 21 6.13 4.67 -4.73
N PHE A 22 4.81 4.51 -4.61
CA PHE A 22 4.15 3.20 -4.48
C PHE A 22 4.56 2.24 -5.60
N ALA A 23 4.75 2.72 -6.84
CA ALA A 23 5.16 1.87 -7.95
C ALA A 23 6.53 1.22 -7.73
N LYS A 24 7.45 1.91 -7.06
CA LYS A 24 8.77 1.36 -6.71
C LYS A 24 8.65 0.36 -5.57
N SER A 25 7.92 0.70 -4.51
CA SER A 25 7.67 -0.23 -3.40
C SER A 25 6.99 -1.51 -3.87
N TYR A 26 6.05 -1.42 -4.81
CA TYR A 26 5.39 -2.59 -5.40
C TYR A 26 6.36 -3.48 -6.18
N GLN A 27 7.30 -2.90 -6.94
CA GLN A 27 8.32 -3.67 -7.67
C GLN A 27 9.29 -4.41 -6.73
N GLU A 28 9.55 -3.84 -5.55
CA GLU A 28 10.42 -4.42 -4.53
C GLU A 28 9.68 -5.42 -3.62
N ALA A 29 8.35 -5.37 -3.60
CA ALA A 29 7.51 -6.25 -2.81
C ALA A 29 7.28 -7.62 -3.47
N SER A 30 6.75 -8.55 -2.68
CA SER A 30 6.30 -9.87 -3.14
C SER A 30 4.87 -10.12 -2.68
N PRO A 31 4.11 -11.04 -3.30
CA PRO A 31 2.77 -11.41 -2.82
C PRO A 31 2.75 -11.90 -1.36
N SER A 32 3.87 -12.41 -0.85
CA SER A 32 4.02 -12.81 0.56
C SER A 32 4.41 -11.68 1.51
N THR A 33 4.62 -10.47 1.01
CA THR A 33 5.06 -9.30 1.78
C THR A 33 4.02 -8.18 1.66
N PRO A 34 3.11 -8.02 2.63
CA PRO A 34 2.09 -6.99 2.57
C PRO A 34 2.71 -5.59 2.65
N ILE A 35 2.12 -4.64 1.93
CA ILE A 35 2.49 -3.22 1.96
C ILE A 35 1.55 -2.50 2.92
N PHE A 36 2.12 -1.84 3.94
CA PHE A 36 1.35 -1.03 4.88
C PHE A 36 1.48 0.45 4.55
N PHE A 37 0.35 1.16 4.54
CA PHE A 37 0.31 2.60 4.46
C PHE A 37 0.04 3.19 5.84
N ILE A 38 0.97 4.02 6.33
CA ILE A 38 0.79 4.80 7.54
C ILE A 38 0.35 6.21 7.14
N LEU A 39 -0.90 6.53 7.45
CA LEU A 39 -1.53 7.77 6.99
C LEU A 39 -1.12 8.95 7.87
N SER A 40 -0.64 10.01 7.23
CA SER A 40 -0.66 11.35 7.79
C SER A 40 -1.95 12.06 7.37
N PRO A 41 -2.47 13.02 8.15
CA PRO A 41 -3.64 13.80 7.75
C PRO A 41 -3.48 14.40 6.34
N GLY A 42 -4.50 14.23 5.50
CA GLY A 42 -4.55 14.79 4.14
C GLY A 42 -3.84 13.97 3.05
N VAL A 43 -3.28 12.80 3.37
CA VAL A 43 -2.68 11.88 2.40
C VAL A 43 -3.65 10.74 2.08
N ASP A 44 -3.89 10.48 0.79
CA ASP A 44 -4.72 9.39 0.30
C ASP A 44 -3.87 8.42 -0.57
N PRO A 45 -3.34 7.33 0.01
CA PRO A 45 -2.55 6.35 -0.73
C PRO A 45 -3.39 5.46 -1.65
N LEU A 46 -4.72 5.38 -1.43
CA LEU A 46 -5.58 4.54 -2.26
C LEU A 46 -5.54 5.02 -3.71
N LYS A 47 -5.48 6.34 -3.91
CA LYS A 47 -5.35 6.94 -5.25
C LYS A 47 -4.07 6.48 -5.97
N ASP A 48 -2.95 6.34 -5.27
CA ASP A 48 -1.70 5.85 -5.85
C ASP A 48 -1.81 4.37 -6.22
N VAL A 49 -2.46 3.57 -5.36
CA VAL A 49 -2.75 2.15 -5.63
C VAL A 49 -3.64 2.00 -6.85
N GLU A 50 -4.75 2.72 -6.94
CA GLU A 50 -5.67 2.68 -8.09
C GLU A 50 -5.00 3.14 -9.39
N THR A 51 -4.15 4.16 -9.30
CA THR A 51 -3.41 4.67 -10.46
C THR A 51 -2.45 3.63 -11.00
N LEU A 52 -1.72 2.92 -10.11
CA LEU A 52 -0.85 1.82 -10.53
C LEU A 52 -1.67 0.61 -11.00
N GLY A 53 -2.74 0.27 -10.29
CA GLY A 53 -3.64 -0.84 -10.62
C GLY A 53 -4.22 -0.71 -12.03
N LYS A 54 -4.70 0.48 -12.40
CA LYS A 54 -5.15 0.78 -13.77
C LYS A 54 -4.08 0.52 -14.83
N LYS A 55 -2.81 0.86 -14.55
CA LYS A 55 -1.69 0.61 -15.48
C LYS A 55 -1.36 -0.88 -15.61
N LEU A 56 -1.56 -1.65 -14.55
CA LEU A 56 -1.22 -3.07 -14.48
C LEU A 56 -2.42 -4.00 -14.74
N GLY A 57 -3.62 -3.45 -14.91
CA GLY A 57 -4.84 -4.22 -15.12
C GLY A 57 -5.52 -4.74 -13.85
N PHE A 58 -5.11 -4.27 -12.67
CA PHE A 58 -5.80 -4.53 -11.41
C PHE A 58 -6.84 -3.44 -11.15
N THR A 59 -8.09 -3.71 -11.50
CA THR A 59 -9.20 -2.76 -11.40
C THR A 59 -10.47 -3.45 -10.94
N SER A 60 -11.38 -2.70 -10.33
CA SER A 60 -12.69 -3.24 -9.93
C SER A 60 -13.50 -3.72 -11.14
N ASP A 61 -13.38 -3.04 -12.29
CA ASP A 61 -14.04 -3.45 -13.54
C ASP A 61 -13.53 -4.80 -14.06
N ASN A 62 -12.27 -5.14 -13.81
CA ASN A 62 -11.68 -6.44 -14.14
C ASN A 62 -11.96 -7.50 -13.06
N GLY A 63 -12.63 -7.14 -11.96
CA GLY A 63 -12.95 -8.06 -10.85
C GLY A 63 -11.75 -8.52 -10.02
N ASN A 64 -10.57 -7.93 -10.22
CA ASN A 64 -9.31 -8.36 -9.62
C ASN A 64 -8.68 -7.31 -8.67
N PHE A 65 -9.47 -6.31 -8.26
CA PHE A 65 -9.12 -5.33 -7.23
C PHE A 65 -10.25 -5.21 -6.22
N HIS A 66 -9.96 -5.63 -4.98
CA HIS A 66 -10.88 -5.66 -3.85
C HIS A 66 -10.48 -4.57 -2.86
N ASN A 67 -11.39 -3.65 -2.56
CA ASN A 67 -11.14 -2.57 -1.62
C ASN A 67 -12.16 -2.62 -0.48
N VAL A 68 -11.71 -3.06 0.69
CA VAL A 68 -12.55 -3.31 1.86
C VAL A 68 -12.19 -2.34 2.97
N SER A 69 -13.16 -1.55 3.42
CA SER A 69 -12.99 -0.67 4.59
C SER A 69 -13.41 -1.42 5.83
N LEU A 70 -12.47 -1.67 6.75
CA LEU A 70 -12.76 -2.40 7.97
C LEU A 70 -13.60 -1.57 8.95
N GLY A 71 -14.45 -2.28 9.68
CA GLY A 71 -15.43 -1.77 10.61
C GLY A 71 -16.28 -2.92 11.12
N GLN A 72 -17.28 -2.62 11.96
CA GLN A 72 -18.12 -3.66 12.55
C GLN A 72 -18.77 -4.55 11.47
N GLY A 73 -18.48 -5.85 11.50
CA GLY A 73 -19.07 -6.84 10.60
C GLY A 73 -18.42 -6.94 9.22
N GLN A 74 -17.27 -6.29 8.99
CA GLN A 74 -16.54 -6.36 7.71
C GLN A 74 -15.49 -7.48 7.68
N GLU A 75 -15.33 -8.24 8.78
CA GLU A 75 -14.32 -9.28 8.89
C GLU A 75 -14.55 -10.39 7.86
N VAL A 76 -15.80 -10.82 7.69
CA VAL A 76 -16.18 -11.86 6.72
C VAL A 76 -15.91 -11.41 5.28
N VAL A 77 -16.22 -10.16 4.95
CA VAL A 77 -15.99 -9.59 3.61
C VAL A 77 -14.49 -9.49 3.32
N ALA A 78 -13.69 -9.10 4.31
CA ALA A 78 -12.25 -9.02 4.18
C ALA A 78 -11.63 -10.42 4.01
N GLU A 79 -12.08 -11.42 4.78
CA GLU A 79 -11.61 -12.80 4.68
C GLU A 79 -11.94 -13.41 3.31
N GLU A 80 -13.17 -13.26 2.83
CA GLU A 80 -13.58 -13.72 1.50
C GLU A 80 -12.76 -13.05 0.38
N ALA A 81 -12.53 -11.73 0.48
CA ALA A 81 -11.71 -11.00 -0.48
C ALA A 81 -10.27 -11.52 -0.48
N MET A 82 -9.70 -11.83 0.69
CA MET A 82 -8.36 -12.39 0.83
C MET A 82 -8.26 -13.80 0.24
N ASP A 83 -9.23 -14.68 0.50
CA ASP A 83 -9.25 -16.06 -0.01
C ASP A 83 -9.34 -16.11 -1.54
N VAL A 84 -10.25 -15.32 -2.12
CA VAL A 84 -10.38 -15.20 -3.58
C VAL A 84 -9.10 -14.63 -4.17
N SER A 85 -8.50 -13.62 -3.52
CA SER A 85 -7.30 -12.97 -4.04
C SER A 85 -6.06 -13.84 -3.93
N ALA A 86 -5.94 -14.64 -2.87
CA ALA A 86 -4.86 -15.60 -2.71
C ALA A 86 -4.90 -16.70 -3.78
N SER A 87 -6.09 -17.14 -4.18
CA SER A 87 -6.26 -18.17 -5.22
C SER A 87 -6.15 -17.64 -6.65
N GLN A 88 -6.61 -16.41 -6.91
CA GLN A 88 -6.71 -15.84 -8.26
C GLN A 88 -5.62 -14.79 -8.57
N GLY A 89 -4.79 -14.41 -7.59
CA GLY A 89 -3.75 -13.41 -7.76
C GLY A 89 -4.29 -11.99 -7.87
N HIS A 90 -5.38 -11.68 -7.19
CA HIS A 90 -5.97 -10.34 -7.17
C HIS A 90 -5.27 -9.42 -6.16
N TRP A 91 -5.57 -8.13 -6.24
CA TRP A 91 -5.16 -7.15 -5.23
C TRP A 91 -6.25 -6.94 -4.20
N VAL A 92 -5.86 -6.88 -2.92
CA VAL A 92 -6.74 -6.50 -1.81
C VAL A 92 -6.15 -5.28 -1.11
N VAL A 93 -6.99 -4.26 -0.90
CA VAL A 93 -6.70 -3.13 -0.02
C VAL A 93 -7.65 -3.20 1.16
N LEU A 94 -7.08 -3.29 2.36
CA LEU A 94 -7.81 -3.20 3.62
C LEU A 94 -7.60 -1.80 4.21
N GLN A 95 -8.68 -1.06 4.41
CA GLN A 95 -8.64 0.27 5.03
C GLN A 95 -9.06 0.18 6.50
N ASN A 96 -8.70 1.21 7.28
CA ASN A 96 -9.09 1.32 8.69
C ASN A 96 -8.66 0.15 9.60
N ILE A 97 -7.55 -0.50 9.28
CA ILE A 97 -6.98 -1.64 10.05
C ILE A 97 -6.65 -1.29 11.51
N HIS A 98 -6.55 -0.01 11.84
CA HIS A 98 -6.21 0.47 13.18
C HIS A 98 -7.43 0.60 14.12
N LEU A 99 -8.65 0.47 13.59
CA LEU A 99 -9.90 0.53 14.36
C LEU A 99 -10.18 -0.80 15.04
#